data_AF-A0A158NMN1-F1
#
_entry.id   AF-A0A158NMN1-F1
#
_cell.length_a   1.000
_cell.length_b   1.000
_cell.length_c   1.000
_cell.angle_alpha   90.00
_cell.angle_beta   90.00
_cell.angle_gamma   90.00
#
_symmetry.space_group_name_H-M   'P 1'
#
loop_
_entity.id
_entity.type
_entity.pdbx_description
1 polymer ?
#
loop_
_entity_poly.entity_id
_entity_poly.type
_entity_poly.pdbx_seq_one_letter_code
_entity_poly.pdbx_strand_id
1 'polypeptide(L)'
;MENFEEHIRHILFYYFKKEKKATEARENQRNAHRSGKPSKIDDDEMKALVQVNKHSTVRELATALKVSVGSVHGHLKSLGFVKKLDVWVPHELKEIHLTNRMSVCDQLIKREENDPFLKYMITGDEK
;
A
#
# COMPACT_ATOMS: atom_id res chain seq x y z
N MET A 1 -5.40 -39.99 30.33
CA MET A 1 -5.72 -40.25 28.90
C MET A 1 -7.23 -40.37 28.69
N GLU A 2 -8.05 -39.52 29.31
CA GLU A 2 -9.53 -39.55 29.19
C GLU A 2 -10.09 -38.47 28.24
N ASN A 3 -9.23 -37.59 27.74
CA ASN A 3 -9.66 -36.32 27.16
C ASN A 3 -9.89 -36.36 25.64
N PHE A 4 -9.61 -37.49 24.97
CA PHE A 4 -9.72 -37.60 23.51
C PHE A 4 -11.11 -38.07 23.08
N GLU A 5 -11.67 -39.08 23.76
CA GLU A 5 -13.02 -39.59 23.51
C GLU A 5 -14.10 -38.55 23.84
N GLU A 6 -13.92 -37.79 24.92
CA GLU A 6 -14.80 -36.68 25.28
C GLU A 6 -14.73 -35.52 24.28
N HIS A 7 -13.53 -35.24 23.74
CA HIS A 7 -13.33 -34.23 22.70
C HIS A 7 -14.04 -34.63 21.40
N ILE A 8 -13.96 -35.90 21.00
CA ILE A 8 -14.66 -36.42 19.82
C ILE A 8 -16.19 -36.33 20.01
N ARG A 9 -16.72 -36.75 21.18
CA ARG A 9 -18.15 -36.62 21.48
C ARG A 9 -18.64 -35.18 21.40
N HIS A 10 -17.89 -34.23 21.96
CA HIS A 10 -18.24 -32.81 21.91
C HIS A 10 -18.27 -32.26 20.47
N ILE A 11 -17.30 -32.64 19.63
CA ILE A 11 -17.26 -32.22 18.22
C ILE A 11 -18.46 -32.78 17.45
N LEU A 12 -18.76 -34.07 17.62
CA LEU A 12 -19.90 -34.71 16.97
C LEU A 12 -21.23 -34.07 17.40
N PHE A 13 -21.40 -33.81 18.70
CA PHE A 13 -22.59 -33.14 19.24
C PHE A 13 -22.75 -31.70 18.70
N TYR A 14 -21.65 -30.94 18.58
CA TYR A 14 -21.65 -29.60 18.00
C TYR A 14 -22.16 -29.58 16.55
N TYR A 15 -21.72 -30.52 15.71
CA TYR A 15 -22.17 -30.59 14.32
C TYR A 15 -23.58 -31.16 14.17
N PHE A 16 -23.97 -32.13 15.01
CA PHE A 16 -25.34 -32.65 15.08
C PHE A 16 -26.34 -31.53 15.43
N LYS A 17 -26.04 -30.71 16.44
CA LYS A 17 -26.88 -29.56 16.84
C LYS A 17 -27.02 -28.50 15.74
N LYS A 18 -26.08 -28.47 14.77
CA LYS A 18 -26.11 -27.54 13.63
C LYS A 18 -26.76 -28.12 12.37
N GLU A 19 -27.32 -29.33 12.43
CA GLU A 19 -27.95 -30.04 11.30
C GLU A 19 -27.05 -30.17 10.06
N LYS A 20 -25.72 -30.07 10.23
CA LYS A 20 -24.77 -30.14 9.11
C LYS A 20 -24.36 -31.58 8.87
N LYS A 21 -24.28 -31.97 7.59
CA LYS A 21 -23.70 -33.27 7.20
C LYS A 21 -22.21 -33.29 7.55
N ALA A 22 -21.71 -34.46 7.95
CA ALA A 22 -20.31 -34.62 8.38
C ALA A 22 -19.29 -34.20 7.29
N THR A 23 -19.65 -34.33 6.02
CA THR A 23 -18.85 -33.90 4.86
C THR A 23 -18.76 -32.38 4.77
N GLU A 24 -19.90 -31.67 4.88
CA GLU A 24 -19.98 -30.22 4.87
C GLU A 24 -19.29 -29.59 6.10
N ALA A 25 -19.39 -30.24 7.27
CA ALA A 25 -18.67 -29.86 8.48
C ALA A 25 -17.14 -29.93 8.31
N ARG A 26 -16.65 -31.01 7.70
CA ARG A 26 -15.22 -31.24 7.43
C ARG A 26 -14.66 -30.23 6.43
N GLU A 27 -15.41 -29.92 5.37
CA GLU A 27 -15.03 -28.87 4.41
C GLU A 27 -15.04 -27.48 5.06
N ASN A 28 -16.09 -27.15 5.82
CA ASN A 28 -16.16 -25.88 6.55
C ASN A 28 -15.03 -25.75 7.58
N GLN A 29 -14.60 -26.82 8.27
CA GLN A 29 -13.48 -26.76 9.21
C GLN A 29 -12.12 -26.60 8.52
N ARG A 30 -11.95 -27.23 7.34
CA ARG A 30 -10.72 -27.09 6.53
C ARG A 30 -10.62 -25.72 5.87
N ASN A 31 -11.76 -25.16 5.43
CA ASN A 31 -11.83 -23.95 4.63
C ASN A 31 -12.26 -22.71 5.44
N ALA A 32 -12.64 -22.87 6.71
CA ALA A 32 -12.93 -21.73 7.57
C ALA A 32 -11.68 -20.87 7.70
N HIS A 33 -11.80 -19.62 7.26
CA HIS A 33 -10.78 -18.62 7.46
C HIS A 33 -10.53 -18.51 8.96
N ARG A 34 -9.38 -19.01 9.41
CA ARG A 34 -8.98 -18.82 10.81
C ARG A 34 -8.69 -17.34 10.96
N SER A 35 -9.32 -16.70 11.94
CA SER A 35 -8.93 -15.37 12.37
C SER A 35 -7.47 -15.46 12.82
N GLY A 36 -6.57 -14.95 11.97
CA GLY A 36 -5.15 -14.90 12.28
C GLY A 36 -4.88 -14.05 13.51
N LYS A 37 -3.62 -13.98 13.93
CA LYS A 37 -3.21 -13.06 14.96
C LYS A 37 -3.53 -11.62 14.49
N PRO A 38 -4.25 -10.81 15.29
CA PRO A 38 -4.52 -9.43 14.91
C PRO A 38 -3.19 -8.68 14.68
N SER A 39 -3.15 -7.86 13.62
CA SER A 39 -2.00 -7.01 13.34
C SER A 39 -1.75 -6.09 14.54
N LYS A 40 -0.48 -5.93 14.91
CA LYS A 40 -0.08 -4.97 15.95
C LYS A 40 0.00 -3.53 15.44
N ILE A 41 0.02 -3.37 14.12
CA ILE A 41 0.21 -2.10 13.44
C ILE A 41 -1.11 -1.75 12.76
N ASP A 42 -1.57 -0.52 12.96
CA ASP A 42 -2.67 0.06 12.20
C ASP A 42 -2.16 0.47 10.81
N ASP A 43 -2.78 -0.09 9.77
CA ASP A 43 -2.44 0.14 8.38
C ASP A 43 -2.54 1.62 8.01
N ASP A 44 -3.51 2.35 8.59
CA ASP A 44 -3.75 3.75 8.26
C ASP A 44 -2.73 4.67 8.95
N GLU A 45 -2.33 4.35 10.17
CA GLU A 45 -1.21 5.00 10.86
C GLU A 45 0.10 4.83 10.06
N MET A 46 0.39 3.62 9.59
CA MET A 46 1.58 3.36 8.77
C MET A 46 1.55 4.18 7.47
N LYS A 47 0.42 4.20 6.76
CA LYS A 47 0.28 4.99 5.52
C LYS A 47 0.49 6.47 5.78
N ALA A 48 -0.07 7.00 6.87
CA ALA A 48 0.07 8.40 7.23
C ALA A 48 1.55 8.77 7.43
N LEU A 49 2.32 7.95 8.17
CA LEU A 49 3.75 8.20 8.38
C LEU A 49 4.56 8.18 7.08
N VAL A 50 4.28 7.24 6.19
CA VAL A 50 4.94 7.16 4.87
C VAL A 50 4.57 8.34 3.97
N GLN A 51 3.34 8.85 4.06
CA GLN A 51 2.90 10.02 3.29
C GLN A 51 3.53 11.32 3.79
N VAL A 52 3.72 11.46 5.10
CA VAL A 52 4.39 12.64 5.70
C VAL A 52 5.83 12.74 5.21
N ASN A 53 6.57 11.62 5.19
CA ASN A 53 7.92 11.59 4.63
C ASN A 53 8.18 10.28 3.88
N LYS A 54 8.14 10.36 2.55
CA LYS A 54 8.37 9.23 1.64
C LYS A 54 9.80 8.69 1.68
N HIS A 55 10.74 9.44 2.23
CA HIS A 55 12.15 9.03 2.36
C HIS A 55 12.46 8.38 3.72
N SER A 56 11.46 8.25 4.61
CA SER A 56 11.66 7.65 5.93
C SER A 56 12.20 6.23 5.82
N THR A 57 13.19 5.89 6.64
CA THR A 57 13.73 4.53 6.64
C THR A 57 12.83 3.57 7.44
N VAL A 58 12.91 2.26 7.15
CA VAL A 58 12.18 1.23 7.92
C VAL A 58 12.54 1.29 9.42
N ARG A 59 13.77 1.71 9.76
CA ARG A 59 14.22 1.86 11.16
C ARG A 59 13.59 3.08 11.84
N GLU A 60 13.47 4.20 11.14
CA GLU A 60 12.76 5.38 11.65
C GLU A 60 11.28 5.07 11.89
N LEU A 61 10.62 4.42 10.92
CA LEU A 61 9.23 3.98 11.06
C LEU A 61 9.05 2.99 12.23
N ALA A 62 9.98 2.05 12.40
CA ALA A 62 9.95 1.11 13.52
C ALA A 62 10.08 1.81 14.87
N THR A 63 10.93 2.83 14.96
CA THR A 63 11.10 3.65 16.16
C THR A 63 9.83 4.45 16.45
N ALA A 64 9.25 5.09 15.43
CA ALA A 64 8.03 5.90 15.56
C ALA A 64 6.84 5.05 16.02
N LEU A 65 6.65 3.88 15.41
CA LEU A 65 5.55 2.95 15.71
C LEU A 65 5.86 2.03 16.91
N LYS A 66 7.06 2.11 17.50
CA LYS A 66 7.52 1.24 18.60
C LYS A 66 7.34 -0.26 18.32
N VAL A 67 7.59 -0.68 17.09
CA VAL A 67 7.48 -2.08 16.63
C VAL A 67 8.82 -2.56 16.08
N SER A 68 8.94 -3.87 15.86
CA SER A 68 10.16 -4.43 15.27
C SER A 68 10.32 -4.02 13.80
N VAL A 69 11.56 -3.82 13.36
CA VAL A 69 11.91 -3.50 11.96
C VAL A 69 11.34 -4.53 10.99
N GLY A 70 11.36 -5.82 11.35
CA GLY A 70 10.81 -6.90 10.53
C GLY A 70 9.29 -6.80 10.38
N SER A 71 8.58 -6.38 11.43
CA SER A 71 7.14 -6.15 11.37
C SER A 71 6.80 -5.00 10.42
N VAL A 72 7.53 -3.88 10.50
CA VAL A 72 7.37 -2.75 9.57
C VAL A 72 7.64 -3.18 8.14
N HIS A 73 8.75 -3.89 7.89
CA HIS A 73 9.10 -4.34 6.55
C HIS A 73 8.03 -5.27 5.94
N GLY A 74 7.58 -6.27 6.69
CA GLY A 74 6.53 -7.18 6.24
C GLY A 74 5.21 -6.46 5.98
N HIS A 75 4.87 -5.48 6.81
CA HIS A 75 3.63 -4.73 6.70
C HIS A 75 3.63 -3.73 5.52
N LEU A 76 4.75 -3.03 5.28
CA LEU A 76 4.93 -2.22 4.07
C LEU A 76 4.74 -3.07 2.81
N LYS A 77 5.30 -4.29 2.81
CA LYS A 77 5.15 -5.23 1.70
C LYS A 77 3.70 -5.70 1.52
N SER A 78 2.96 -5.98 2.59
CA SER A 78 1.54 -6.35 2.50
C SER A 78 0.66 -5.21 2.00
N LEU A 79 1.03 -3.97 2.31
CA LEU A 79 0.38 -2.76 1.80
C LEU A 79 0.78 -2.40 0.35
N GLY A 80 1.73 -3.12 -0.25
CA GLY A 80 2.17 -2.89 -1.62
C GLY A 80 3.21 -1.76 -1.77
N PHE A 81 3.79 -1.27 -0.67
CA PHE A 81 4.88 -0.30 -0.75
C PHE A 81 6.16 -0.95 -1.26
N VAL A 82 6.85 -0.24 -2.16
CA VAL A 82 8.12 -0.63 -2.75
C VAL A 82 9.12 0.51 -2.64
N LYS A 83 10.39 0.18 -2.41
CA LYS A 83 11.47 1.17 -2.42
C LYS A 83 11.78 1.57 -3.86
N LYS A 84 11.59 2.83 -4.18
CA LYS A 84 12.02 3.43 -5.45
C LYS A 84 13.11 4.46 -5.18
N LEU A 85 14.02 4.61 -6.13
CA LEU A 85 15.00 5.70 -6.10
C LEU A 85 14.34 6.98 -6.61
N ASP A 86 14.84 8.11 -6.15
CA ASP A 86 14.38 9.41 -6.61
C ASP A 86 14.80 9.69 -8.05
N VAL A 87 14.03 10.54 -8.70
CA VAL A 87 14.31 10.99 -10.07
C VAL A 87 15.33 12.12 -9.99
N TRP A 88 16.36 12.06 -10.83
CA TRP A 88 17.32 13.15 -10.95
C TRP A 88 16.66 14.35 -11.61
N VAL A 89 16.62 15.49 -10.89
CA VAL A 89 16.07 16.75 -11.39
C VAL A 89 17.24 17.70 -11.67
N PRO A 90 17.39 18.24 -12.89
CA PRO A 90 18.58 19.00 -13.29
C PRO A 90 18.85 20.27 -12.48
N HIS A 91 17.80 20.94 -12.01
CA HIS A 91 17.93 22.22 -11.33
C HIS A 91 16.87 22.40 -10.24
N GLU A 92 17.28 23.00 -9.12
CA GLU A 92 16.38 23.44 -8.07
C GLU A 92 15.77 24.80 -8.45
N LEU A 93 14.51 24.77 -8.88
CA LEU A 93 13.81 25.98 -9.33
C LEU A 93 13.34 26.83 -8.15
N LYS A 94 13.63 28.13 -8.20
CA LYS A 94 13.02 29.13 -7.31
C LYS A 94 11.55 29.36 -7.66
N GLU A 95 10.78 29.86 -6.71
CA GLU A 95 9.35 30.17 -6.87
C GLU A 95 9.04 31.02 -8.11
N ILE A 96 9.86 32.06 -8.37
CA ILE A 96 9.69 32.91 -9.57
C ILE A 96 9.83 32.12 -10.87
N HIS A 97 10.76 31.16 -10.94
CA HIS A 97 10.96 30.33 -12.11
C HIS A 97 9.84 29.30 -12.28
N LEU A 98 9.30 28.78 -11.16
CA LEU A 98 8.14 27.90 -11.18
C LEU A 98 6.91 28.61 -11.72
N THR A 99 6.58 29.79 -11.18
CA THR A 99 5.42 30.57 -11.60
C THR A 99 5.52 31.00 -13.07
N ASN A 100 6.70 31.45 -13.50
CA ASN A 100 6.93 31.81 -14.90
C ASN A 100 6.74 30.60 -15.83
N ARG A 101 7.29 29.44 -15.47
CA ARG A 101 7.12 28.20 -16.27
C ARG A 101 5.65 27.78 -16.36
N MET A 102 4.92 27.81 -15.25
CA MET A 102 3.49 27.49 -15.23
C MET A 102 2.70 28.44 -16.14
N SER A 103 2.92 29.75 -16.01
CA SER A 103 2.23 30.76 -16.82
C SER A 103 2.51 30.60 -18.32
N VAL A 104 3.77 30.37 -18.71
CA VAL A 104 4.14 30.15 -20.11
C VAL A 104 3.50 28.87 -20.64
N CYS A 105 3.54 27.76 -19.89
CA CYS A 105 2.89 26.51 -20.30
C CYS A 105 1.37 26.70 -20.49
N ASP A 106 0.69 27.36 -19.56
CA ASP A 106 -0.76 27.61 -19.66
C ASP A 106 -1.10 28.44 -20.90
N GLN A 107 -0.29 29.44 -21.24
CA GLN A 107 -0.47 30.25 -22.45
C GLN A 107 -0.24 29.43 -23.72
N LEU A 108 0.80 28.59 -23.75
CA LEU A 108 1.11 27.74 -24.91
C LEU A 108 0.05 26.66 -25.12
N ILE A 109 -0.48 26.06 -24.06
CA ILE A 109 -1.59 25.09 -24.14
C ILE A 109 -2.84 25.76 -24.72
N LYS A 110 -3.25 26.91 -24.15
CA LYS A 110 -4.40 27.67 -24.66
C LYS A 110 -4.19 28.09 -26.12
N ARG A 111 -2.98 28.47 -26.49
CA ARG A 111 -2.67 28.82 -27.87
C ARG A 111 -2.83 27.61 -28.77
N GLU A 112 -2.29 26.44 -28.41
CA GLU A 112 -2.39 25.23 -29.23
C GLU A 112 -3.85 24.78 -29.42
N GLU A 113 -4.70 24.95 -28.42
CA GLU A 113 -6.14 24.65 -28.52
C GLU A 113 -6.87 25.57 -29.50
N ASN A 114 -6.50 26.86 -29.56
CA ASN A 114 -7.17 27.86 -30.38
C ASN A 114 -6.57 27.97 -31.80
N ASP A 115 -5.25 27.85 -31.92
CA ASP A 115 -4.48 27.95 -33.17
C ASP A 115 -3.30 26.96 -33.12
N PRO A 116 -3.50 25.71 -33.61
CA PRO A 116 -2.50 24.66 -33.53
C PRO A 116 -1.21 25.03 -34.27
N PHE A 117 -0.15 25.28 -33.52
CA PHE A 117 1.14 25.77 -34.01
C PHE A 117 2.25 24.71 -33.91
N LEU A 118 2.07 23.65 -33.12
CA LEU A 118 3.08 22.60 -32.94
C LEU A 118 3.52 21.93 -34.26
N LYS A 119 2.60 21.75 -35.21
CA LYS A 119 2.91 21.18 -36.55
C LYS A 119 3.87 22.03 -37.39
N TYR A 120 4.04 23.31 -37.05
CA TYR A 120 4.91 24.25 -37.75
C TYR A 120 6.09 24.69 -36.89
N MET A 121 6.27 24.09 -35.72
CA MET A 121 7.33 24.45 -34.79
C MET A 121 8.68 23.91 -35.27
N ILE A 122 9.66 24.79 -35.39
CA ILE A 122 11.06 24.45 -35.67
C ILE A 122 11.86 24.75 -34.40
N THR A 123 12.57 23.75 -33.88
CA THR A 123 13.41 23.89 -32.67
C THR A 123 14.85 23.46 -32.95
N GLY A 124 15.78 23.97 -32.15
CA GLY A 124 17.20 23.59 -32.17
C GLY A 124 17.80 23.85 -30.79
N ASP A 125 18.73 22.99 -30.39
CA ASP A 125 19.50 23.13 -29.15
C ASP A 125 20.96 22.73 -29.44
N GLU A 126 21.91 23.40 -28.79
CA GLU A 126 23.33 23.09 -28.92
C GLU A 126 23.74 22.09 -27.84
N LYS A 127 24.66 21.18 -28.17
CA LYS A 127 25.21 20.19 -27.22
C LYS A 127 26.57 20.62 -26.71
#